data_AF-A0A3L7RLB7-F1
#
_entry.id   AF-A0A3L7RLB7-F1
#
_cell.length_a   1.000
_cell.length_b   1.000
_cell.length_c   1.000
_cell.angle_alpha   90.00
_cell.angle_beta   90.00
_cell.angle_gamma   90.00
#
_symmetry.space_group_name_H-M   'P 1'
#
loop_
_entity.id
_entity.type
_entity.pdbx_description
1 polymer ?
#
loop_
_entity_poly.entity_id
_entity_poly.type
_entity_poly.pdbx_seq_one_letter_code
_entity_poly.pdbx_strand_id
1 'polypeptide(L)'
;MVRQKPGEFFVRIGHLEIVPEFRNGDKHRRRSPVGWHSMIRSNACSIARTFWRNAAGVLGILAEDLSLPKAFAASVTTHGLQTDCPWASVFVQEAHVQRLSRTSDNSPEKCRKAFGNLRHLEIMKIPVGRLKNSQGNFDWRRRRVQRVYGILLLFVILLIFWSQMMKKRSRGFTLIELLVVIAIIAILIALLLPAVQQAREAARRTQCKNNLKQLGLALHNYHDVFNRFAPGAVHSSVPRSGTGNTSFGPSFYCMLLPYVEQAALYQSLRLSGNSPGYINEVAGSAGAANQAIVLAAGPMAFFRCPSSAGPISDPTSAGRDPFAHYAGISGAIDPVSFTEPRVYDDGTLGMISGGGMMIANQGMNLRDCTDGSSNTMQLGEMSGRLRRLDGNFSWPAPSGTVHGWLMGTRNRGVVPNLNPGNTAQNDERCFNMVSIRYSPNQEPFANQLFPGMGSNQGANNPLSSLHTGGVQILLCDGSVRFISNNMHLETLKQLATRDDGRVMGEY
;
A
#
# COMPACT_ATOMS: atom_id res chain seq x y z
N MET A 1 32.80 -8.66 -39.09
CA MET A 1 33.23 -7.27 -39.30
C MET A 1 31.96 -6.42 -39.22
N VAL A 2 31.71 -5.56 -38.25
CA VAL A 2 32.51 -4.46 -37.68
C VAL A 2 32.35 -4.40 -36.15
N ARG A 3 33.41 -3.93 -35.47
CA ARG A 3 33.58 -3.81 -34.02
C ARG A 3 32.94 -2.52 -33.44
N GLN A 4 32.34 -2.70 -32.26
CA GLN A 4 32.14 -1.82 -31.08
C GLN A 4 32.61 -0.35 -31.07
N LYS A 5 31.78 0.53 -30.47
CA LYS A 5 32.00 1.13 -29.12
C LYS A 5 30.68 1.69 -28.52
N PRO A 6 30.60 1.92 -27.18
CA PRO A 6 29.38 1.73 -26.39
C PRO A 6 28.81 3.00 -25.72
N GLY A 7 27.53 2.89 -25.33
CA GLY A 7 27.02 3.50 -24.10
C GLY A 7 26.15 4.74 -24.28
N GLU A 8 24.83 4.58 -24.16
CA GLU A 8 23.92 5.61 -23.65
C GLU A 8 22.62 4.95 -23.18
N PHE A 9 22.45 4.86 -21.86
CA PHE A 9 21.18 4.56 -21.19
C PHE A 9 20.54 5.90 -20.78
N PHE A 10 19.36 6.19 -21.31
CA PHE A 10 18.55 7.33 -20.86
C PHE A 10 17.94 7.04 -19.48
N VAL A 11 18.50 7.64 -18.44
CA VAL A 11 17.84 7.81 -17.14
C VAL A 11 17.14 9.16 -17.15
N ARG A 12 15.82 9.16 -17.31
CA ARG A 12 14.99 10.37 -17.23
C ARG A 12 14.73 10.66 -15.74
N ILE A 13 15.64 11.40 -15.11
CA ILE A 13 15.38 12.09 -13.84
C ILE A 13 15.00 13.53 -14.21
N GLY A 14 13.77 13.93 -13.90
CA GLY A 14 13.30 15.29 -14.08
C GLY A 14 14.02 16.24 -13.13
N HIS A 15 15.07 16.88 -13.61
CA HIS A 15 15.59 18.12 -13.04
C HIS A 15 14.95 19.30 -13.78
N LEU A 16 14.32 20.20 -13.02
CA LEU A 16 13.97 21.54 -13.46
C LEU A 16 15.27 22.29 -13.80
N GLU A 17 15.57 22.45 -15.08
CA GLU A 17 16.50 23.49 -15.56
C GLU A 17 15.72 24.78 -15.79
N ILE A 18 16.09 25.84 -15.07
CA ILE A 18 15.65 27.21 -15.39
C ILE A 18 16.75 27.81 -16.25
N VAL A 19 16.53 27.88 -17.56
CA VAL A 19 17.33 28.67 -18.49
C VAL A 19 16.88 30.13 -18.39
N PRO A 20 17.75 31.11 -18.10
CA PRO A 20 17.37 32.51 -18.22
C PRO A 20 17.52 32.99 -19.67
N GLU A 21 16.42 33.35 -20.31
CA GLU A 21 16.40 34.13 -21.55
C GLU A 21 17.03 35.52 -21.30
N PHE A 22 18.16 35.80 -21.96
CA PHE A 22 18.70 37.15 -22.06
C PHE A 22 18.32 37.77 -23.40
N ARG A 23 17.49 38.82 -23.36
CA ARG A 23 17.21 39.67 -24.53
C ARG A 23 18.41 40.59 -24.77
N ASN A 24 18.97 40.51 -25.98
CA ASN A 24 20.07 41.34 -26.46
C ASN A 24 19.68 42.83 -26.49
N GLY A 25 20.58 43.67 -25.98
CA GLY A 25 20.55 45.13 -26.21
C GLY A 25 20.52 45.95 -24.93
N ASP A 26 21.68 46.12 -24.28
CA ASP A 26 22.08 47.40 -23.67
C ASP A 26 23.54 47.30 -23.18
N LYS A 27 24.45 47.79 -24.02
CA LYS A 27 25.84 48.04 -23.66
C LYS A 27 25.91 49.30 -22.78
N HIS A 28 26.72 49.23 -21.73
CA HIS A 28 27.13 50.33 -20.86
C HIS A 28 26.06 50.99 -19.98
N ARG A 29 25.86 50.43 -18.77
CA ARG A 29 25.64 51.21 -17.53
C ARG A 29 26.00 50.35 -16.31
N ARG A 30 26.97 50.82 -15.50
CA ARG A 30 27.29 50.24 -14.18
C ARG A 30 26.01 50.21 -13.33
N ARG A 31 25.48 49.02 -12.99
CA ARG A 31 24.33 48.89 -12.09
C ARG A 31 24.82 48.72 -10.65
N SER A 32 24.28 49.55 -9.78
CA SER A 32 24.53 49.61 -8.33
C SER A 32 23.92 48.42 -7.57
N PRO A 33 24.31 48.16 -6.30
CA PRO A 33 23.97 46.94 -5.55
C PRO A 33 22.47 46.72 -5.22
N VAL A 34 21.58 47.62 -5.65
CA VAL A 34 20.16 47.65 -5.24
C VAL A 34 19.29 46.63 -5.99
N GLY A 35 19.72 46.17 -7.18
CA GLY A 35 18.94 45.24 -8.02
C GLY A 35 18.83 43.81 -7.47
N TRP A 36 19.89 43.30 -6.83
CA TRP A 36 19.96 41.93 -6.32
C TRP A 36 19.01 41.67 -5.14
N HIS A 37 18.77 42.67 -4.29
CA HIS A 37 17.88 42.55 -3.14
C HIS A 37 16.39 42.42 -3.53
N SER A 38 15.98 42.98 -4.68
CA SER A 38 14.60 42.87 -5.16
C SER A 38 14.27 41.47 -5.71
N MET A 39 15.24 40.84 -6.37
CA MET A 39 15.10 39.52 -6.99
C MET A 39 15.06 38.37 -5.96
N ILE A 40 15.83 38.50 -4.86
CA ILE A 40 15.81 37.53 -3.76
C ILE A 40 14.49 37.64 -2.96
N ARG A 41 13.96 38.85 -2.79
CA ARG A 41 12.67 39.06 -2.10
C ARG A 41 11.48 38.52 -2.90
N SER A 42 11.45 38.71 -4.22
CA SER A 42 10.37 38.17 -5.05
C SER A 42 10.40 36.64 -5.09
N ASN A 43 11.60 36.04 -5.16
CA ASN A 43 11.77 34.59 -5.14
C ASN A 43 11.44 33.97 -3.77
N ALA A 44 11.84 34.60 -2.66
CA ALA A 44 11.48 34.13 -1.32
C ALA A 44 9.96 34.15 -1.07
N CYS A 45 9.27 35.17 -1.59
CA CYS A 45 7.82 35.30 -1.48
C CYS A 45 7.06 34.30 -2.40
N SER A 46 7.66 33.94 -3.55
CA SER A 46 7.16 32.87 -4.43
C SER A 46 7.36 31.48 -3.82
N ILE A 47 8.53 31.24 -3.21
CA ILE A 47 8.84 29.99 -2.48
C ILE A 47 7.92 29.83 -1.27
N ALA A 48 7.69 30.90 -0.49
CA ALA A 48 6.76 30.88 0.62
C ALA A 48 5.31 30.60 0.17
N ARG A 49 4.86 31.19 -0.95
CA ARG A 49 3.54 30.91 -1.53
C ARG A 49 3.40 29.46 -2.00
N THR A 50 4.45 28.91 -2.60
CA THR A 50 4.48 27.52 -3.07
C THR A 50 4.51 26.53 -1.90
N PHE A 51 5.29 26.85 -0.87
CA PHE A 51 5.32 26.08 0.38
C PHE A 51 3.96 26.09 1.09
N TRP A 52 3.28 27.25 1.14
CA TRP A 52 1.93 27.35 1.72
C TRP A 52 0.85 26.66 0.89
N ARG A 53 0.91 26.70 -0.45
CA ARG A 53 0.01 25.89 -1.30
C ARG A 53 0.18 24.40 -1.04
N ASN A 54 1.41 23.94 -0.88
CA ASN A 54 1.70 22.53 -0.62
C ASN A 54 1.34 22.13 0.82
N ALA A 55 1.57 23.00 1.80
CA ALA A 55 1.18 22.77 3.20
C ALA A 55 -0.35 22.76 3.37
N ALA A 56 -1.08 23.64 2.67
CA ALA A 56 -2.54 23.63 2.64
C ALA A 56 -3.09 22.36 1.96
N GLY A 57 -2.43 21.87 0.91
CA GLY A 57 -2.76 20.58 0.29
C GLY A 57 -2.57 19.40 1.23
N VAL A 58 -1.46 19.38 2.00
CA VAL A 58 -1.21 18.35 3.02
C VAL A 58 -2.22 18.43 4.17
N LEU A 59 -2.63 19.63 4.57
CA LEU A 59 -3.66 19.84 5.60
C LEU A 59 -5.07 19.46 5.10
N GLY A 60 -5.37 19.66 3.81
CA GLY A 60 -6.61 19.21 3.19
C GLY A 60 -6.74 17.68 3.18
N ILE A 61 -5.66 17.00 2.79
CA ILE A 61 -5.59 15.52 2.81
C ILE A 61 -5.77 14.98 4.24
N LEU A 62 -5.16 15.64 5.23
CA LEU A 62 -5.31 15.26 6.64
C LEU A 62 -6.72 15.54 7.19
N ALA A 63 -7.44 16.54 6.67
CA ALA A 63 -8.80 16.86 7.10
C ALA A 63 -9.84 15.87 6.54
N GLU A 64 -9.65 15.36 5.32
CA GLU A 64 -10.47 14.30 4.74
C GLU A 64 -10.31 12.95 5.48
N ASP A 65 -9.08 12.61 5.89
CA ASP A 65 -8.79 11.40 6.69
C ASP A 65 -9.37 11.44 8.12
N LEU A 66 -9.80 12.61 8.61
CA LEU A 66 -10.28 12.85 9.99
C LEU A 66 -11.80 13.07 10.10
N SER A 67 -12.57 13.03 9.00
CA SER A 67 -14.04 13.17 9.00
C SER A 67 -14.57 14.44 9.71
N LEU A 68 -13.88 15.57 9.52
CA LEU A 68 -14.30 16.87 10.08
C LEU A 68 -15.47 17.50 9.27
N PRO A 69 -16.29 18.38 9.86
CA PRO A 69 -17.49 18.94 9.21
C PRO A 69 -17.17 19.68 7.90
N LYS A 70 -17.97 19.44 6.85
CA LYS A 70 -17.78 19.96 5.47
C LYS A 70 -17.62 21.49 5.36
N ALA A 71 -18.10 22.26 6.33
CA ALA A 71 -17.92 23.71 6.39
C ALA A 71 -16.45 24.14 6.59
N PHE A 72 -15.62 23.29 7.23
CA PHE A 72 -14.21 23.56 7.49
C PHE A 72 -13.34 23.36 6.25
N ALA A 73 -13.67 22.38 5.39
CA ALA A 73 -12.96 22.11 4.14
C ALA A 73 -13.21 23.19 3.05
N ALA A 74 -14.42 23.78 3.04
CA ALA A 74 -14.80 24.82 2.09
C ALA A 74 -14.12 26.19 2.36
N SER A 75 -13.85 26.51 3.63
CA SER A 75 -13.17 27.74 4.07
C SER A 75 -11.72 27.82 3.56
N VAL A 76 -11.02 26.68 3.49
CA VAL A 76 -9.61 26.60 3.08
C VAL A 76 -9.43 26.69 1.56
N THR A 77 -10.44 26.31 0.78
CA THR A 77 -10.34 26.20 -0.69
C THR A 77 -10.82 27.44 -1.45
N THR A 78 -11.82 28.19 -0.96
CA THR A 78 -12.44 29.29 -1.73
C THR A 78 -11.84 30.68 -1.52
N HIS A 79 -11.04 30.94 -0.48
CA HIS A 79 -10.54 32.30 -0.20
C HIS A 79 -9.12 32.59 -0.73
N GLY A 80 -8.55 31.68 -1.53
CA GLY A 80 -7.21 31.82 -2.09
C GLY A 80 -7.08 32.66 -3.37
N LEU A 81 -8.16 33.27 -3.89
CA LEU A 81 -8.16 33.78 -5.28
C LEU A 81 -8.39 35.27 -5.50
N GLN A 82 -8.80 36.11 -4.55
CA GLN A 82 -8.98 37.55 -4.82
C GLN A 82 -8.95 38.37 -3.51
N THR A 83 -7.85 39.08 -3.22
CA THR A 83 -7.75 40.39 -2.53
C THR A 83 -6.32 40.69 -2.07
N ASP A 84 -5.88 41.95 -2.23
CA ASP A 84 -4.51 42.44 -2.00
C ASP A 84 -4.16 42.82 -0.53
N CYS A 85 -4.84 42.25 0.49
CA CYS A 85 -4.45 42.51 1.88
C CYS A 85 -4.81 41.34 2.83
N PRO A 86 -3.84 40.54 3.32
CA PRO A 86 -4.11 39.25 3.95
C PRO A 86 -4.37 39.29 5.48
N TRP A 87 -4.69 40.45 6.08
CA TRP A 87 -4.75 40.58 7.55
C TRP A 87 -6.14 40.88 8.14
N ALA A 88 -7.21 40.92 7.34
CA ALA A 88 -8.53 41.34 7.83
C ALA A 88 -9.54 40.21 8.12
N SER A 89 -9.28 38.94 7.78
CA SER A 89 -10.36 37.92 7.73
C SER A 89 -10.21 36.69 8.62
N VAL A 90 -9.27 36.66 9.58
CA VAL A 90 -9.07 35.45 10.43
C VAL A 90 -9.76 35.52 11.81
N PHE A 91 -10.61 36.51 12.09
CA PHE A 91 -11.37 36.54 13.35
C PHE A 91 -12.78 37.12 13.16
N VAL A 92 -13.79 36.26 12.92
CA VAL A 92 -15.20 36.60 13.19
C VAL A 92 -16.04 35.35 13.53
N GLN A 93 -16.37 35.19 14.81
CA GLN A 93 -17.62 34.64 15.38
C GLN A 93 -17.54 34.93 16.89
N GLU A 94 -18.45 35.62 17.60
CA GLU A 94 -19.83 36.10 17.38
C GLU A 94 -20.08 37.44 18.12
N ALA A 95 -21.16 38.12 17.70
CA ALA A 95 -21.95 39.17 18.37
C ALA A 95 -21.27 40.51 18.78
N HIS A 96 -21.85 41.62 18.29
CA HIS A 96 -21.61 43.03 18.66
C HIS A 96 -20.72 43.96 17.80
N VAL A 97 -20.73 43.91 16.47
CA VAL A 97 -20.36 45.13 15.68
C VAL A 97 -21.11 45.20 14.34
N GLN A 98 -22.42 45.42 14.34
CA GLN A 98 -23.18 45.75 13.12
C GLN A 98 -23.26 47.26 12.83
N ARG A 99 -22.43 48.11 13.48
CA ARG A 99 -22.62 49.58 13.43
C ARG A 99 -21.47 50.43 12.90
N LEU A 100 -20.47 49.86 12.23
CA LEU A 100 -19.31 50.64 11.73
C LEU A 100 -19.05 50.53 10.23
N SER A 101 -19.96 49.94 9.43
CA SER A 101 -19.77 49.75 7.99
C SER A 101 -20.17 50.94 7.10
N ARG A 102 -20.03 52.18 7.56
CA ARG A 102 -20.23 53.38 6.70
C ARG A 102 -19.30 54.54 7.06
N THR A 103 -18.00 54.39 6.85
CA THR A 103 -17.10 55.52 6.52
C THR A 103 -15.86 54.98 5.80
N SER A 104 -15.61 55.46 4.59
CA SER A 104 -14.58 55.00 3.65
C SER A 104 -13.17 55.53 3.95
N ASP A 105 -12.70 55.46 5.19
CA ASP A 105 -11.37 55.99 5.54
C ASP A 105 -10.53 55.00 6.37
N ASN A 106 -9.42 54.54 5.76
CA ASN A 106 -8.53 53.47 6.21
C ASN A 106 -7.21 54.05 6.75
N SER A 107 -7.24 54.74 7.89
CA SER A 107 -6.01 55.26 8.52
C SER A 107 -5.39 54.28 9.55
N PRO A 108 -4.04 54.20 9.65
CA PRO A 108 -3.32 53.24 10.51
C PRO A 108 -3.56 53.37 12.03
N GLU A 109 -4.11 54.49 12.50
CA GLU A 109 -4.28 54.78 13.94
C GLU A 109 -5.42 53.98 14.59
N LYS A 110 -6.49 53.63 13.85
CA LYS A 110 -7.59 52.82 14.41
C LYS A 110 -7.19 51.36 14.65
N CYS A 111 -6.33 50.78 13.81
CA CYS A 111 -5.78 49.44 14.03
C CYS A 111 -4.95 49.37 15.32
N ARG A 112 -4.21 50.42 15.67
CA ARG A 112 -3.46 50.47 16.95
C ARG A 112 -4.36 50.47 18.18
N LYS A 113 -5.51 51.13 18.14
CA LYS A 113 -6.48 51.13 19.26
C LYS A 113 -7.17 49.77 19.44
N ALA A 114 -7.42 49.03 18.35
CA ALA A 114 -7.99 47.68 18.44
C ALA A 114 -7.04 46.65 19.11
N PHE A 115 -5.72 46.82 18.93
CA PHE A 115 -4.71 45.94 19.56
C PHE A 115 -4.43 46.25 21.04
N GLY A 116 -4.76 47.46 21.52
CA GLY A 116 -4.51 47.87 22.91
C GLY A 116 -5.31 47.11 23.97
N ASN A 117 -6.42 46.48 23.59
CA ASN A 117 -7.34 45.79 24.52
C ASN A 117 -7.11 44.27 24.63
N LEU A 118 -6.08 43.71 23.99
CA LEU A 118 -5.75 42.27 24.04
C LEU A 118 -4.95 41.85 25.30
N ARG A 119 -5.18 42.48 26.46
CA ARG A 119 -4.51 42.11 27.73
C ARG A 119 -5.17 40.94 28.48
N HIS A 120 -6.25 40.37 27.96
CA HIS A 120 -6.90 39.19 28.53
C HIS A 120 -7.07 38.09 27.48
N LEU A 121 -5.99 37.35 27.20
CA LEU A 121 -6.05 36.05 26.53
C LEU A 121 -5.83 35.00 27.61
N GLU A 122 -6.92 34.53 28.22
CA GLU A 122 -6.88 33.32 29.03
C GLU A 122 -6.46 32.14 28.15
N ILE A 123 -5.34 31.54 28.51
CA ILE A 123 -4.86 30.27 27.98
C ILE A 123 -5.98 29.25 28.22
N MET A 124 -6.61 28.72 27.18
CA MET A 124 -7.52 27.57 27.28
C MET A 124 -6.77 26.39 27.93
N LYS A 125 -6.90 26.26 29.26
CA LYS A 125 -6.56 25.03 29.99
C LYS A 125 -7.65 24.02 29.68
N ILE A 126 -7.41 23.13 28.72
CA ILE A 126 -8.23 21.92 28.59
C ILE A 126 -7.90 21.02 29.79
N PRO A 127 -8.87 20.68 30.66
CA PRO A 127 -8.59 19.84 31.82
C PRO A 127 -8.11 18.45 31.39
N VAL A 128 -7.09 17.93 32.08
CA VAL A 128 -6.39 16.65 31.82
C VAL A 128 -7.33 15.42 31.85
N GLY A 129 -8.58 15.59 32.30
CA GLY A 129 -9.60 14.52 32.40
C GLY A 129 -10.15 13.97 31.08
N ARG A 130 -9.88 14.57 29.90
CA ARG A 130 -10.40 14.11 28.59
C ARG A 130 -9.41 13.28 27.74
N LEU A 131 -8.50 12.54 28.38
CA LEU A 131 -7.51 11.67 27.71
C LEU A 131 -7.87 10.17 27.74
N LYS A 132 -9.07 9.82 28.22
CA LYS A 132 -9.58 8.45 28.23
C LYS A 132 -10.66 8.27 27.16
N ASN A 133 -10.65 7.13 26.47
CA ASN A 133 -11.77 6.74 25.60
C ASN A 133 -13.00 6.35 26.46
N SER A 134 -14.14 6.04 25.85
CA SER A 134 -15.38 5.64 26.56
C SER A 134 -15.22 4.40 27.46
N GLN A 135 -14.11 3.69 27.37
CA GLN A 135 -13.76 2.51 28.16
C GLN A 135 -12.67 2.79 29.22
N GLY A 136 -12.28 4.05 29.44
CA GLY A 136 -11.35 4.41 30.51
C GLY A 136 -9.85 4.22 30.18
N ASN A 137 -9.52 3.77 28.97
CA ASN A 137 -8.14 3.52 28.54
C ASN A 137 -7.45 4.79 28.02
N PHE A 138 -6.16 4.90 28.32
CA PHE A 138 -5.33 6.07 28.03
C PHE A 138 -5.02 6.18 26.53
N ASP A 139 -5.49 7.26 25.88
CA ASP A 139 -5.42 7.41 24.43
C ASP A 139 -4.05 7.95 23.96
N TRP A 140 -3.15 7.03 23.60
CA TRP A 140 -1.81 7.33 23.10
C TRP A 140 -1.78 8.05 21.75
N ARG A 141 -2.86 7.98 20.94
CA ARG A 141 -2.96 8.74 19.68
C ARG A 141 -3.10 10.24 19.97
N ARG A 142 -3.88 10.63 20.98
CA ARG A 142 -4.03 12.04 21.40
C ARG A 142 -2.73 12.66 21.90
N ARG A 143 -1.85 11.92 22.59
CA ARG A 143 -0.54 12.46 23.04
C ARG A 143 0.44 12.70 21.88
N ARG A 144 0.47 11.84 20.86
CA ARG A 144 1.32 12.08 19.67
C ARG A 144 0.81 13.27 18.86
N VAL A 145 -0.51 13.37 18.70
CA VAL A 145 -1.16 14.52 18.08
C VAL A 145 -0.85 15.80 18.86
N GLN A 146 -1.00 15.82 20.19
CA GLN A 146 -0.63 16.98 21.02
C GLN A 146 0.85 17.39 20.90
N ARG A 147 1.78 16.43 20.75
CA ARG A 147 3.20 16.75 20.51
C ARG A 147 3.42 17.36 19.14
N VAL A 148 2.76 16.83 18.10
CA VAL A 148 2.86 17.38 16.73
C VAL A 148 2.23 18.77 16.65
N TYR A 149 1.06 18.98 17.25
CA TYR A 149 0.42 20.30 17.35
C TYR A 149 1.22 21.27 18.21
N GLY A 150 1.86 20.81 19.30
CA GLY A 150 2.75 21.63 20.12
C GLY A 150 4.01 22.07 19.37
N ILE A 151 4.61 21.18 18.58
CA ILE A 151 5.77 21.50 17.73
C ILE A 151 5.37 22.46 16.61
N LEU A 152 4.23 22.24 15.94
CA LEU A 152 3.70 23.14 14.91
C LEU A 152 3.36 24.52 15.48
N LEU A 153 2.75 24.59 16.67
CA LEU A 153 2.42 25.85 17.34
C LEU A 153 3.67 26.63 17.74
N LEU A 154 4.68 25.95 18.30
CA LEU A 154 6.00 26.55 18.57
C LEU A 154 6.64 27.06 17.28
N PHE A 155 6.52 26.30 16.19
CA PHE A 155 7.05 26.70 14.88
C PHE A 155 6.38 27.96 14.34
N VAL A 156 5.04 28.03 14.44
CA VAL A 156 4.26 29.20 14.04
C VAL A 156 4.57 30.41 14.92
N ILE A 157 4.71 30.22 16.24
CA ILE A 157 5.11 31.29 17.16
C ILE A 157 6.51 31.81 16.82
N LEU A 158 7.47 30.92 16.55
CA LEU A 158 8.82 31.31 16.15
C LEU A 158 8.83 32.06 14.81
N LEU A 159 8.03 31.63 13.83
CA LEU A 159 7.88 32.33 12.54
C LEU A 159 7.20 33.70 12.68
N ILE A 160 6.22 33.83 13.57
CA ILE A 160 5.55 35.12 13.86
C ILE A 160 6.53 36.06 14.56
N PHE A 161 7.27 35.58 15.56
CA PHE A 161 8.31 36.37 16.24
C PHE A 161 9.41 36.81 15.27
N TRP A 162 9.81 35.92 14.35
CA TRP A 162 10.79 36.23 13.31
C TRP A 162 10.27 37.28 12.30
N SER A 163 9.01 37.16 11.89
CA SER A 163 8.33 38.15 11.03
C SER A 163 8.20 39.53 11.71
N GLN A 164 7.93 39.55 13.02
CA GLN A 164 7.85 40.78 13.82
C GLN A 164 9.22 41.46 13.96
N MET A 165 10.30 40.69 14.15
CA MET A 165 11.67 41.22 14.19
C MET A 165 12.13 41.84 12.86
N MET A 166 11.74 41.25 11.73
CA MET A 166 12.15 41.70 10.39
C MET A 166 11.48 43.02 9.94
N LYS A 167 10.47 43.54 10.67
CA LYS A 167 9.74 44.77 10.32
C LYS A 167 10.39 46.08 10.79
N LYS A 168 11.48 46.06 11.57
CA LYS A 168 12.18 47.30 12.00
C LYS A 168 13.54 47.47 11.30
N ARG A 169 13.55 48.44 10.35
CA ARG A 169 14.70 49.02 9.61
C ARG A 169 15.64 48.01 8.94
N SER A 170 15.60 48.01 7.60
CA SER A 170 16.46 47.23 6.71
C SER A 170 17.95 47.53 6.89
N ARG A 171 18.61 46.79 7.77
CA ARG A 171 20.06 46.56 7.68
C ARG A 171 20.26 45.28 6.85
N GLY A 172 21.31 45.24 6.04
CA GLY A 172 21.60 44.12 5.15
C GLY A 172 21.66 42.79 5.90
N PHE A 173 21.13 41.75 5.26
CA PHE A 173 21.12 40.38 5.79
C PHE A 173 22.56 39.88 5.94
N THR A 174 22.96 39.49 7.15
CA THR A 174 24.32 39.00 7.38
C THR A 174 24.45 37.54 6.94
N LEU A 175 25.62 37.13 6.46
CA LEU A 175 25.89 35.74 6.09
C LEU A 175 25.57 34.77 7.23
N ILE A 176 25.83 35.19 8.47
CA ILE A 176 25.60 34.39 9.68
C ILE A 176 24.10 34.11 9.89
N GLU A 177 23.23 35.10 9.71
CA GLU A 177 21.78 34.92 9.85
C GLU A 177 21.23 33.93 8.81
N LEU A 178 21.75 33.97 7.57
CA LEU A 178 21.41 32.97 6.56
C LEU A 178 21.81 31.56 7.00
N LEU A 179 23.05 31.41 7.48
CA LEU A 179 23.63 30.14 7.88
C LEU A 179 22.86 29.50 9.05
N VAL A 180 22.41 30.31 10.03
CA VAL A 180 21.63 29.80 11.16
C VAL A 180 20.26 29.29 10.70
N VAL A 181 19.58 30.00 9.80
CA VAL A 181 18.25 29.57 9.30
C VAL A 181 18.35 28.28 8.52
N ILE A 182 19.33 28.16 7.61
CA ILE A 182 19.51 26.91 6.86
C ILE A 182 19.92 25.75 7.79
N ALA A 183 20.71 26.00 8.84
CA ALA A 183 21.09 24.99 9.82
C ALA A 183 19.86 24.48 10.60
N ILE A 184 18.97 25.38 11.03
CA ILE A 184 17.71 25.00 11.70
C ILE A 184 16.81 24.18 10.75
N ILE A 185 16.63 24.63 9.51
CA ILE A 185 15.82 23.89 8.52
C ILE A 185 16.42 22.50 8.26
N ALA A 186 17.74 22.39 8.11
CA ALA A 186 18.42 21.12 7.92
C ALA A 186 18.18 20.16 9.10
N ILE A 187 18.30 20.66 10.34
CA ILE A 187 18.03 19.87 11.55
C ILE A 187 16.57 19.40 11.59
N LEU A 188 15.62 20.27 11.25
CA LEU A 188 14.19 19.92 11.26
C LEU A 188 13.86 18.89 10.19
N ILE A 189 14.38 19.03 8.97
CA ILE A 189 14.19 18.05 7.90
C ILE A 189 14.81 16.71 8.30
N ALA A 190 16.01 16.72 8.89
CA ALA A 190 16.68 15.52 9.37
C ALA A 190 15.85 14.77 10.44
N LEU A 191 15.14 15.49 11.30
CA LEU A 191 14.26 14.90 12.32
C LEU A 191 12.88 14.48 11.78
N LEU A 192 12.35 15.19 10.77
CA LEU A 192 11.03 14.94 10.20
C LEU A 192 11.04 13.81 9.16
N LEU A 193 12.10 13.68 8.36
CA LEU A 193 12.16 12.70 7.27
C LEU A 193 11.98 11.25 7.76
N PRO A 194 12.68 10.78 8.83
CA PRO A 194 12.48 9.43 9.35
C PRO A 194 11.05 9.22 9.86
N ALA A 195 10.47 10.23 10.52
CA ALA A 195 9.12 10.16 11.07
C ALA A 195 8.05 10.06 9.97
N VAL A 196 8.20 10.83 8.88
CA VAL A 196 7.28 10.77 7.73
C VAL A 196 7.32 9.40 7.06
N GLN A 197 8.50 8.79 6.91
CA GLN A 197 8.61 7.46 6.31
C GLN A 197 7.98 6.36 7.17
N GLN A 198 8.19 6.42 8.49
CA GLN A 198 7.53 5.50 9.42
C GLN A 198 6.01 5.63 9.39
N ALA A 199 5.50 6.87 9.34
CA ALA A 199 4.07 7.12 9.23
C ALA A 199 3.49 6.57 7.92
N ARG A 200 4.20 6.77 6.79
CA ARG A 200 3.80 6.24 5.49
C ARG A 200 3.76 4.71 5.47
N GLU A 201 4.75 4.04 6.03
CA GLU A 201 4.76 2.57 6.08
C GLU A 201 3.67 2.03 7.00
N ALA A 202 3.41 2.67 8.14
CA ALA A 202 2.30 2.30 9.01
C ALA A 202 0.93 2.43 8.28
N ALA A 203 0.76 3.47 7.47
CA ALA A 203 -0.44 3.63 6.64
C ALA A 203 -0.55 2.52 5.59
N ARG A 204 0.52 2.22 4.85
CA ARG A 204 0.53 1.14 3.84
C ARG A 204 0.26 -0.23 4.45
N ARG A 205 0.81 -0.51 5.64
CA ARG A 205 0.52 -1.74 6.40
C ARG A 205 -0.94 -1.84 6.86
N THR A 206 -1.53 -0.71 7.25
CA THR A 206 -2.96 -0.65 7.59
C THR A 206 -3.82 -0.91 6.36
N GLN A 207 -3.46 -0.35 5.21
CA GLN A 207 -4.16 -0.58 3.96
C GLN A 207 -4.04 -2.03 3.47
N CYS A 208 -2.85 -2.66 3.57
CA CYS A 208 -2.69 -4.09 3.28
C CYS A 208 -3.58 -4.96 4.18
N LYS A 209 -3.65 -4.64 5.48
CA LYS A 209 -4.59 -5.28 6.42
C LYS A 209 -6.05 -5.11 5.98
N ASN A 210 -6.43 -3.93 5.51
CA ASN A 210 -7.79 -3.67 5.03
C ASN A 210 -8.12 -4.43 3.73
N ASN A 211 -7.15 -4.58 2.83
CA ASN A 211 -7.31 -5.39 1.62
C ASN A 211 -7.61 -6.86 1.96
N LEU A 212 -6.85 -7.46 2.88
CA LEU A 212 -7.14 -8.81 3.39
C LEU A 212 -8.50 -8.89 4.08
N LYS A 213 -8.90 -7.84 4.82
CA LYS A 213 -10.25 -7.76 5.40
C LYS A 213 -11.35 -7.76 4.34
N GLN A 214 -11.16 -7.02 3.24
CA GLN A 214 -12.11 -7.04 2.12
C GLN A 214 -12.21 -8.42 1.48
N LEU A 215 -11.09 -9.11 1.30
CA LEU A 215 -11.07 -10.50 0.81
C LEU A 215 -11.75 -11.47 1.78
N GLY A 216 -11.55 -11.30 3.09
CA GLY A 216 -12.24 -12.11 4.11
C GLY A 216 -13.74 -11.91 4.12
N LEU A 217 -14.21 -10.66 4.02
CA LEU A 217 -15.65 -10.38 3.86
C LEU A 217 -16.21 -11.02 2.59
N ALA A 218 -15.48 -10.95 1.47
CA ALA A 218 -15.88 -11.60 0.24
C ALA A 218 -15.95 -13.13 0.36
N LEU A 219 -15.01 -13.75 1.07
CA LEU A 219 -15.02 -15.19 1.35
C LEU A 219 -16.22 -15.60 2.21
N HIS A 220 -16.58 -14.82 3.22
CA HIS A 220 -17.79 -15.07 4.02
C HIS A 220 -19.08 -14.86 3.22
N ASN A 221 -19.17 -13.81 2.40
CA ASN A 221 -20.33 -13.61 1.52
C ASN A 221 -20.47 -14.75 0.50
N TYR A 222 -19.36 -15.27 -0.04
CA TYR A 222 -19.37 -16.47 -0.88
C TYR A 222 -19.88 -17.68 -0.07
N HIS A 223 -19.35 -17.87 1.14
CA HIS A 223 -19.76 -18.97 2.03
C HIS A 223 -21.26 -18.92 2.35
N ASP A 224 -21.82 -17.74 2.62
CA ASP A 224 -23.24 -17.57 2.94
C ASP A 224 -24.16 -17.96 1.77
N VAL A 225 -23.71 -17.75 0.52
CA VAL A 225 -24.46 -18.12 -0.68
C VAL A 225 -24.29 -19.60 -1.04
N PHE A 226 -23.07 -20.15 -0.92
CA PHE A 226 -22.74 -21.49 -1.43
C PHE A 226 -22.60 -22.56 -0.34
N ASN A 227 -22.80 -22.19 0.93
CA ASN A 227 -22.60 -23.01 2.14
C ASN A 227 -21.20 -23.62 2.25
N ARG A 228 -20.20 -23.01 1.61
CA ARG A 228 -18.78 -23.41 1.64
C ARG A 228 -17.92 -22.26 1.14
N PHE A 229 -16.68 -22.18 1.59
CA PHE A 229 -15.69 -21.28 1.03
C PHE A 229 -15.36 -21.63 -0.42
N ALA A 230 -14.90 -20.63 -1.17
CA ALA A 230 -14.45 -20.81 -2.54
C ALA A 230 -13.29 -21.82 -2.58
N PRO A 231 -13.30 -22.79 -3.50
CA PRO A 231 -12.11 -23.61 -3.76
C PRO A 231 -10.93 -22.71 -4.14
N GLY A 232 -9.73 -23.04 -3.67
CA GLY A 232 -8.53 -22.24 -3.91
C GLY A 232 -8.20 -22.08 -5.40
N ALA A 233 -8.51 -23.10 -6.19
CA ALA A 233 -8.47 -23.09 -7.64
C ALA A 233 -9.42 -24.16 -8.17
N VAL A 234 -9.85 -24.06 -9.42
CA VAL A 234 -10.60 -25.14 -10.08
C VAL A 234 -9.96 -25.50 -11.41
N HIS A 235 -10.13 -26.75 -11.83
CA HIS A 235 -9.82 -27.20 -13.18
C HIS A 235 -10.94 -26.88 -14.16
N SER A 236 -10.63 -26.87 -15.45
CA SER A 236 -11.65 -26.92 -16.50
C SER A 236 -11.80 -28.34 -17.03
N SER A 237 -13.06 -28.75 -17.18
CA SER A 237 -13.46 -30.04 -17.74
C SER A 237 -13.26 -30.14 -19.25
N VAL A 238 -13.14 -29.00 -19.93
CA VAL A 238 -12.89 -28.96 -21.38
C VAL A 238 -11.39 -29.14 -21.64
N PRO A 239 -10.99 -30.10 -22.48
CA PRO A 239 -9.59 -30.32 -22.86
C PRO A 239 -8.88 -29.06 -23.37
N ARG A 240 -7.57 -29.00 -23.09
CA ARG A 240 -6.69 -28.05 -23.75
C ARG A 240 -6.51 -28.49 -25.21
N SER A 241 -6.65 -27.57 -26.16
CA SER A 241 -6.52 -27.88 -27.59
C SER A 241 -5.19 -28.58 -27.91
N GLY A 242 -5.23 -29.65 -28.69
CA GLY A 242 -4.05 -30.30 -29.25
C GLY A 242 -3.53 -31.53 -28.51
N THR A 243 -3.94 -31.80 -27.25
CA THR A 243 -3.85 -33.09 -26.50
C THR A 243 -4.09 -32.83 -25.01
N GLY A 244 -4.81 -33.72 -24.31
CA GLY A 244 -4.96 -33.72 -22.85
C GLY A 244 -6.39 -33.93 -22.35
N ASN A 245 -6.55 -34.41 -21.10
CA ASN A 245 -7.87 -34.67 -20.50
C ASN A 245 -8.47 -33.45 -19.76
N THR A 246 -7.70 -32.37 -19.56
CA THR A 246 -8.07 -31.20 -18.74
C THR A 246 -7.37 -29.91 -19.20
N SER A 247 -7.88 -28.75 -18.77
CA SER A 247 -7.29 -27.43 -19.03
C SER A 247 -7.36 -26.50 -17.81
N PHE A 248 -6.70 -25.33 -17.86
CA PHE A 248 -6.57 -24.44 -16.71
C PHE A 248 -7.89 -23.72 -16.38
N GLY A 249 -8.49 -24.04 -15.23
CA GLY A 249 -9.65 -23.33 -14.73
C GLY A 249 -9.29 -22.07 -13.92
N PRO A 250 -10.29 -21.30 -13.50
CA PRO A 250 -10.10 -20.08 -12.71
C PRO A 250 -9.59 -20.33 -11.27
N SER A 251 -8.93 -19.33 -10.71
CA SER A 251 -8.56 -19.27 -9.29
C SER A 251 -9.73 -18.83 -8.40
N PHE A 252 -9.58 -18.96 -7.07
CA PHE A 252 -10.54 -18.44 -6.10
C PHE A 252 -10.85 -16.94 -6.29
N TYR A 253 -9.90 -16.14 -6.80
CA TYR A 253 -10.12 -14.71 -7.01
C TYR A 253 -11.30 -14.43 -7.93
N CYS A 254 -11.49 -15.25 -8.96
CA CYS A 254 -12.59 -15.11 -9.90
C CYS A 254 -13.94 -15.27 -9.20
N MET A 255 -14.02 -16.21 -8.25
CA MET A 255 -15.23 -16.51 -7.48
C MET A 255 -15.58 -15.38 -6.50
N LEU A 256 -14.58 -14.61 -6.06
CA LEU A 256 -14.77 -13.51 -5.13
C LEU A 256 -15.15 -12.19 -5.80
N LEU A 257 -14.95 -12.03 -7.12
CA LEU A 257 -15.21 -10.77 -7.84
C LEU A 257 -16.62 -10.16 -7.58
N PRO A 258 -17.73 -10.93 -7.58
CA PRO A 258 -19.05 -10.37 -7.29
C PRO A 258 -19.17 -9.78 -5.87
N TYR A 259 -18.34 -10.23 -4.94
CA TYR A 259 -18.38 -9.88 -3.52
C TYR A 259 -17.36 -8.79 -3.13
N VAL A 260 -16.64 -8.25 -4.10
CA VAL A 260 -15.66 -7.15 -3.95
C VAL A 260 -15.96 -5.99 -4.90
N GLU A 261 -17.25 -5.76 -5.19
CA GLU A 261 -17.70 -4.70 -6.11
C GLU A 261 -17.15 -4.83 -7.54
N GLN A 262 -16.84 -6.06 -7.99
CA GLN A 262 -16.36 -6.38 -9.34
C GLN A 262 -17.33 -7.30 -10.10
N ALA A 263 -18.64 -7.16 -9.85
CA ALA A 263 -19.67 -7.98 -10.51
C ALA A 263 -19.71 -7.80 -12.05
N ALA A 264 -19.49 -6.58 -12.55
CA ALA A 264 -19.41 -6.32 -13.99
C ALA A 264 -18.23 -7.04 -14.65
N LEU A 265 -17.06 -7.05 -13.99
CA LEU A 265 -15.90 -7.80 -14.46
C LEU A 265 -16.21 -9.29 -14.47
N TYR A 266 -16.80 -9.83 -13.40
CA TYR A 266 -17.18 -11.23 -13.33
C TYR A 266 -18.08 -11.67 -14.49
N GLN A 267 -19.14 -10.89 -14.79
CA GLN A 267 -20.09 -11.18 -15.87
C GLN A 267 -19.45 -11.12 -17.27
N SER A 268 -18.40 -10.33 -17.43
CA SER A 268 -17.68 -10.24 -18.71
C SER A 268 -16.76 -11.44 -18.97
N LEU A 269 -16.31 -12.15 -17.92
CA LEU A 269 -15.37 -13.26 -18.04
C LEU A 269 -16.06 -14.54 -18.53
N ARG A 270 -15.38 -15.25 -19.44
CA ARG A 270 -15.71 -16.62 -19.84
C ARG A 270 -15.05 -17.61 -18.88
N LEU A 271 -15.77 -18.04 -17.85
CA LEU A 271 -15.27 -18.97 -16.81
C LEU A 271 -15.43 -20.45 -17.17
N SER A 272 -15.97 -20.76 -18.35
CA SER A 272 -16.14 -22.12 -18.88
C SER A 272 -15.54 -22.23 -20.28
N GLY A 273 -15.09 -23.42 -20.65
CA GLY A 273 -14.47 -23.68 -21.96
C GLY A 273 -13.03 -24.16 -21.82
N ASN A 274 -12.28 -24.16 -22.91
CA ASN A 274 -10.86 -24.51 -22.89
C ASN A 274 -10.06 -23.39 -22.19
N SER A 275 -9.35 -23.75 -21.11
CA SER A 275 -8.42 -22.92 -20.34
C SER A 275 -8.94 -21.54 -19.91
N PRO A 276 -10.14 -21.42 -19.30
CA PRO A 276 -10.72 -20.13 -18.92
C PRO A 276 -9.87 -19.34 -17.91
N GLY A 277 -9.02 -20.01 -17.13
CA GLY A 277 -8.11 -19.36 -16.17
C GLY A 277 -6.81 -18.83 -16.77
N TYR A 278 -6.41 -19.28 -17.97
CA TYR A 278 -5.12 -18.92 -18.56
C TYR A 278 -5.29 -17.97 -19.74
N ILE A 279 -4.96 -16.69 -19.54
CA ILE A 279 -5.24 -15.65 -20.55
C ILE A 279 -4.27 -15.62 -21.74
N ASN A 280 -3.13 -16.30 -21.65
CA ASN A 280 -2.15 -16.42 -22.73
C ASN A 280 -2.27 -17.75 -23.47
N GLU A 281 -3.51 -18.23 -23.62
CA GLU A 281 -3.85 -19.46 -24.33
C GLU A 281 -4.03 -19.23 -25.84
N VAL A 282 -4.06 -20.32 -26.62
CA VAL A 282 -4.30 -20.26 -28.06
C VAL A 282 -5.61 -19.55 -28.45
N ALA A 283 -5.61 -18.92 -29.63
CA ALA A 283 -6.76 -18.23 -30.18
C ALA A 283 -8.00 -19.13 -30.24
N GLY A 284 -9.17 -18.57 -29.90
CA GLY A 284 -10.45 -19.30 -29.85
C GLY A 284 -10.75 -20.01 -28.52
N SER A 285 -9.79 -20.07 -27.60
CA SER A 285 -10.03 -20.58 -26.23
C SER A 285 -10.80 -19.57 -25.36
N ALA A 286 -11.37 -20.04 -24.24
CA ALA A 286 -12.01 -19.16 -23.26
C ALA A 286 -10.98 -18.23 -22.60
N GLY A 287 -9.78 -18.75 -22.32
CA GLY A 287 -8.66 -17.98 -21.82
C GLY A 287 -8.25 -16.82 -22.74
N ALA A 288 -8.07 -17.09 -24.04
CA ALA A 288 -7.75 -16.05 -25.02
C ALA A 288 -8.84 -14.97 -25.11
N ALA A 289 -10.12 -15.34 -24.98
CA ALA A 289 -11.21 -14.37 -24.94
C ALA A 289 -11.20 -13.50 -23.66
N ASN A 290 -10.70 -14.03 -22.55
CA ASN A 290 -10.57 -13.29 -21.28
C ASN A 290 -9.39 -12.31 -21.28
N GLN A 291 -8.44 -12.44 -22.20
CA GLN A 291 -7.21 -11.64 -22.20
C GLN A 291 -7.51 -10.13 -22.25
N ALA A 292 -8.24 -9.66 -23.26
CA ALA A 292 -8.54 -8.23 -23.41
C ALA A 292 -9.29 -7.66 -22.18
N ILE A 293 -10.15 -8.47 -21.58
CA ILE A 293 -10.97 -8.10 -20.41
C ILE A 293 -10.09 -7.92 -19.18
N VAL A 294 -9.25 -8.92 -18.87
CA VAL A 294 -8.36 -8.89 -17.70
C VAL A 294 -7.33 -7.77 -17.83
N LEU A 295 -6.80 -7.56 -19.03
CA LEU A 295 -5.84 -6.47 -19.29
C LEU A 295 -6.47 -5.09 -19.20
N ALA A 296 -7.73 -4.94 -19.61
CA ALA A 296 -8.47 -3.69 -19.45
C ALA A 296 -8.81 -3.39 -17.98
N ALA A 297 -9.11 -4.42 -17.18
CA ALA A 297 -9.31 -4.28 -15.73
C ALA A 297 -8.02 -3.85 -15.00
N GLY A 298 -6.86 -4.32 -15.48
CA GLY A 298 -5.56 -3.97 -14.93
C GLY A 298 -5.37 -4.47 -13.48
N PRO A 299 -4.40 -3.90 -12.74
CA PRO A 299 -4.18 -4.26 -11.35
C PRO A 299 -5.28 -3.74 -10.43
N MET A 300 -5.97 -4.66 -9.75
CA MET A 300 -6.94 -4.30 -8.72
C MET A 300 -6.23 -3.93 -7.42
N ALA A 301 -6.54 -2.75 -6.87
CA ALA A 301 -5.90 -2.22 -5.67
C ALA A 301 -6.05 -3.14 -4.45
N PHE A 302 -7.18 -3.82 -4.31
CA PHE A 302 -7.44 -4.74 -3.19
C PHE A 302 -6.75 -6.10 -3.32
N PHE A 303 -6.24 -6.46 -4.51
CA PHE A 303 -5.36 -7.63 -4.69
C PHE A 303 -3.88 -7.31 -4.44
N ARG A 304 -3.52 -6.04 -4.23
CA ARG A 304 -2.12 -5.62 -4.14
C ARG A 304 -1.81 -4.96 -2.81
N CYS A 305 -0.76 -5.44 -2.15
CA CYS A 305 -0.18 -4.72 -1.02
C CYS A 305 0.43 -3.38 -1.48
N PRO A 306 0.08 -2.24 -0.85
CA PRO A 306 0.62 -0.91 -1.18
C PRO A 306 2.11 -0.74 -0.89
N SER A 307 2.67 -1.57 0.01
CA SER A 307 4.12 -1.57 0.29
C SER A 307 4.92 -2.28 -0.81
N SER A 308 4.25 -3.00 -1.71
CA SER A 308 4.88 -3.64 -2.85
C SER A 308 4.91 -2.72 -4.07
N ALA A 309 6.08 -2.14 -4.33
CA ALA A 309 6.39 -1.43 -5.58
C ALA A 309 6.77 -2.39 -6.73
N GLY A 310 6.51 -3.69 -6.57
CA GLY A 310 6.88 -4.73 -7.52
C GLY A 310 6.14 -4.61 -8.86
N PRO A 311 6.56 -5.42 -9.85
CA PRO A 311 5.94 -5.46 -11.16
C PRO A 311 4.43 -5.66 -11.03
N ILE A 312 3.69 -4.93 -11.85
CA ILE A 312 2.23 -5.03 -11.94
C ILE A 312 1.83 -6.26 -12.75
N SER A 313 2.70 -6.61 -13.71
CA SER A 313 2.65 -7.77 -14.59
C SER A 313 4.07 -8.15 -14.97
N ASP A 314 4.28 -9.34 -15.52
CA ASP A 314 5.60 -9.75 -16.02
C ASP A 314 6.02 -8.86 -17.22
N PRO A 315 7.23 -8.26 -17.19
CA PRO A 315 7.77 -7.54 -18.35
C PRO A 315 8.40 -8.46 -19.42
N THR A 316 8.63 -9.75 -19.12
CA THR A 316 9.38 -10.68 -20.00
C THR A 316 8.51 -11.66 -20.79
N SER A 317 7.33 -11.99 -20.31
CA SER A 317 6.33 -12.76 -21.05
C SER A 317 5.47 -11.83 -21.91
N ALA A 318 5.07 -12.28 -23.10
CA ALA A 318 4.14 -11.55 -23.97
C ALA A 318 2.73 -11.32 -23.36
N GLY A 319 2.50 -11.73 -22.11
CA GLY A 319 1.27 -11.60 -21.35
C GLY A 319 1.40 -10.58 -20.22
N ARG A 320 0.58 -9.53 -20.27
CA ARG A 320 0.53 -8.43 -19.29
C ARG A 320 -0.30 -8.82 -18.05
N ASP A 321 -0.12 -10.03 -17.53
CA ASP A 321 -1.04 -10.63 -16.56
C ASP A 321 -0.94 -9.90 -15.20
N PRO A 322 -2.01 -9.25 -14.71
CA PRO A 322 -1.96 -8.52 -13.45
C PRO A 322 -1.75 -9.47 -12.28
N PHE A 323 -0.73 -9.20 -11.46
CA PHE A 323 -0.41 -10.00 -10.29
C PHE A 323 -1.32 -9.68 -9.09
N ALA A 324 -1.59 -10.70 -8.28
CA ALA A 324 -2.12 -10.56 -6.93
C ALA A 324 -1.01 -10.79 -5.89
N HIS A 325 -1.15 -10.22 -4.71
CA HIS A 325 -0.17 -10.26 -3.62
C HIS A 325 -0.67 -11.05 -2.39
N TYR A 326 -1.74 -11.81 -2.55
CA TYR A 326 -2.26 -12.69 -1.50
C TYR A 326 -2.43 -14.11 -2.04
N ALA A 327 -2.13 -15.12 -1.25
CA ALA A 327 -2.26 -16.51 -1.64
C ALA A 327 -3.24 -17.23 -0.72
N GLY A 328 -4.00 -18.16 -1.30
CA GLY A 328 -4.75 -19.13 -0.52
C GLY A 328 -3.82 -20.11 0.19
N ILE A 329 -4.12 -20.40 1.45
CA ILE A 329 -3.35 -21.36 2.24
C ILE A 329 -4.00 -22.74 2.10
N SER A 330 -3.31 -23.63 1.39
CA SER A 330 -3.81 -24.99 1.16
C SER A 330 -3.44 -25.97 2.27
N GLY A 331 -2.55 -25.57 3.19
CA GLY A 331 -2.15 -26.33 4.36
C GLY A 331 -0.70 -26.11 4.74
N ALA A 332 -0.20 -26.97 5.62
CA ALA A 332 1.22 -27.06 5.96
C ALA A 332 1.82 -28.40 5.58
N ILE A 333 3.14 -28.42 5.41
CA ILE A 333 3.91 -29.61 5.06
C ILE A 333 5.29 -29.51 5.70
N ASP A 334 5.69 -30.55 6.40
CA ASP A 334 7.10 -30.85 6.65
C ASP A 334 7.25 -32.32 7.03
N PRO A 335 7.82 -33.18 6.16
CA PRO A 335 7.88 -34.60 6.42
C PRO A 335 8.76 -34.98 7.63
N VAL A 336 9.48 -34.03 8.25
CA VAL A 336 10.40 -34.29 9.37
C VAL A 336 9.75 -34.03 10.73
N SER A 337 9.23 -32.82 10.98
CA SER A 337 8.71 -32.42 12.31
C SER A 337 7.20 -32.20 12.36
N PHE A 338 6.50 -32.20 11.22
CA PHE A 338 5.06 -31.89 11.14
C PHE A 338 4.32 -32.88 10.25
N THR A 339 3.56 -33.80 10.84
CA THR A 339 2.82 -34.79 10.05
C THR A 339 1.48 -34.26 9.57
N GLU A 340 1.33 -34.11 8.25
CA GLU A 340 0.06 -33.86 7.57
C GLU A 340 -0.21 -35.02 6.59
N PRO A 341 -1.28 -35.82 6.79
CA PRO A 341 -1.53 -37.00 5.96
C PRO A 341 -2.04 -36.68 4.54
N ARG A 342 -2.60 -35.50 4.31
CA ARG A 342 -3.14 -35.08 3.01
C ARG A 342 -2.09 -34.28 2.26
N VAL A 343 -1.00 -34.93 1.88
CA VAL A 343 0.09 -34.32 1.11
C VAL A 343 0.31 -35.09 -0.18
N TYR A 344 0.57 -34.36 -1.26
CA TYR A 344 1.21 -34.91 -2.44
C TYR A 344 2.62 -34.31 -2.59
N ASP A 345 3.59 -35.18 -2.80
CA ASP A 345 4.98 -34.83 -3.11
C ASP A 345 5.30 -35.27 -4.53
N ASP A 346 5.63 -34.33 -5.40
CA ASP A 346 6.02 -34.62 -6.78
C ASP A 346 7.51 -35.03 -6.91
N GLY A 347 8.27 -34.98 -5.80
CA GLY A 347 9.70 -35.28 -5.74
C GLY A 347 10.59 -34.32 -6.54
N THR A 348 10.06 -33.22 -7.08
CA THR A 348 10.77 -32.34 -8.03
C THR A 348 10.62 -30.85 -7.70
N LEU A 349 9.41 -30.30 -7.75
CA LEU A 349 9.17 -28.85 -7.83
C LEU A 349 8.35 -28.28 -6.69
N GLY A 350 7.77 -29.13 -5.84
CA GLY A 350 7.11 -28.72 -4.62
C GLY A 350 6.09 -29.72 -4.12
N MET A 351 5.68 -29.53 -2.88
CA MET A 351 4.69 -30.36 -2.22
C MET A 351 3.41 -29.54 -2.02
N ILE A 352 2.25 -30.16 -2.16
CA ILE A 352 0.97 -29.52 -1.86
C ILE A 352 0.25 -30.26 -0.74
N SER A 353 -0.32 -29.49 0.17
CA SER A 353 -1.15 -29.95 1.29
C SER A 353 -2.61 -29.72 0.96
N GLY A 354 -3.45 -30.62 1.46
CA GLY A 354 -4.89 -30.49 1.56
C GLY A 354 -5.36 -30.28 3.00
N GLY A 355 -4.49 -29.83 3.90
CA GLY A 355 -4.79 -29.61 5.31
C GLY A 355 -5.34 -28.23 5.68
N GLY A 356 -5.24 -27.26 4.78
CA GLY A 356 -5.72 -25.88 4.99
C GLY A 356 -7.15 -25.66 4.50
N MET A 357 -7.51 -24.40 4.33
CA MET A 357 -8.89 -24.00 3.98
C MET A 357 -9.07 -23.61 2.51
N MET A 358 -7.98 -23.36 1.78
CA MET A 358 -8.01 -23.03 0.34
C MET A 358 -7.43 -24.19 -0.48
N ILE A 359 -8.27 -25.19 -0.76
CA ILE A 359 -7.85 -26.42 -1.46
C ILE A 359 -8.23 -26.35 -2.93
N ALA A 360 -7.38 -26.86 -3.81
CA ALA A 360 -7.70 -27.01 -5.23
C ALA A 360 -8.88 -27.97 -5.44
N ASN A 361 -9.81 -27.59 -6.31
CA ASN A 361 -11.04 -28.29 -6.70
C ASN A 361 -12.05 -28.56 -5.57
N GLN A 362 -11.79 -28.13 -4.34
CA GLN A 362 -12.64 -28.41 -3.19
C GLN A 362 -12.87 -27.17 -2.33
N GLY A 363 -14.13 -26.76 -2.23
CA GLY A 363 -14.56 -25.75 -1.28
C GLY A 363 -14.76 -26.37 0.10
N MET A 364 -14.20 -25.75 1.13
CA MET A 364 -14.29 -26.20 2.52
C MET A 364 -15.42 -25.50 3.26
N ASN A 365 -16.09 -26.19 4.17
CA ASN A 365 -17.11 -25.59 5.03
C ASN A 365 -16.46 -25.03 6.29
N LEU A 366 -17.08 -24.04 6.92
CA LEU A 366 -16.60 -23.53 8.21
C LEU A 366 -16.54 -24.63 9.29
N ARG A 367 -17.45 -25.62 9.24
CA ARG A 367 -17.46 -26.79 10.15
C ARG A 367 -16.24 -27.70 10.00
N ASP A 368 -15.54 -27.64 8.87
CA ASP A 368 -14.36 -28.48 8.60
C ASP A 368 -13.11 -27.88 9.28
N CYS A 369 -13.23 -26.67 9.85
CA CYS A 369 -12.18 -25.96 10.60
C CYS A 369 -12.29 -26.27 12.11
N THR A 370 -12.01 -27.52 12.49
CA THR A 370 -12.20 -27.99 13.88
C THR A 370 -11.24 -27.39 14.89
N ASP A 371 -10.09 -26.86 14.45
CA ASP A 371 -9.12 -26.17 15.32
C ASP A 371 -9.52 -24.72 15.66
N GLY A 372 -10.65 -24.27 15.09
CA GLY A 372 -11.27 -22.98 15.33
C GLY A 372 -10.94 -21.97 14.24
N SER A 373 -11.99 -21.26 13.77
CA SER A 373 -11.87 -20.28 12.69
C SER A 373 -10.95 -19.10 13.01
N SER A 374 -10.76 -18.79 14.29
CA SER A 374 -9.84 -17.74 14.78
C SER A 374 -8.38 -18.19 14.89
N ASN A 375 -8.10 -19.48 14.63
CA ASN A 375 -6.77 -20.08 14.75
C ASN A 375 -6.31 -20.76 13.45
N THR A 376 -7.13 -20.78 12.41
CA THR A 376 -6.74 -21.29 11.10
C THR A 376 -6.61 -20.14 10.10
N MET A 377 -5.44 -20.03 9.47
CA MET A 377 -5.21 -19.07 8.39
C MET A 377 -5.79 -19.56 7.07
N GLN A 378 -6.39 -18.64 6.34
CA GLN A 378 -7.04 -18.89 5.06
C GLN A 378 -6.29 -18.23 3.90
N LEU A 379 -5.86 -16.97 4.07
CA LEU A 379 -5.04 -16.26 3.09
C LEU A 379 -3.77 -15.71 3.76
N GLY A 380 -2.68 -15.65 3.01
CA GLY A 380 -1.42 -15.05 3.45
C GLY A 380 -0.87 -14.05 2.44
N GLU A 381 -0.16 -13.04 2.94
CA GLU A 381 0.52 -12.07 2.09
C GLU A 381 1.75 -12.67 1.39
N MET A 382 1.85 -12.43 0.08
CA MET A 382 3.00 -12.74 -0.79
C MET A 382 3.26 -11.53 -1.69
N SER A 383 3.63 -10.44 -1.07
CA SER A 383 3.84 -9.14 -1.71
C SER A 383 5.30 -8.76 -1.84
N GLY A 384 6.20 -9.46 -1.13
CA GLY A 384 7.60 -9.10 -0.99
C GLY A 384 8.50 -9.80 -2.01
N ARG A 385 9.55 -9.09 -2.45
CA ARG A 385 10.67 -9.71 -3.17
C ARG A 385 11.60 -10.42 -2.18
N LEU A 386 12.20 -11.52 -2.60
CA LEU A 386 13.16 -12.29 -1.83
C LEU A 386 14.50 -12.38 -2.56
N ARG A 387 15.60 -12.36 -1.81
CA ARG A 387 16.97 -12.49 -2.32
C ARG A 387 17.26 -13.92 -2.76
N ARG A 388 17.65 -14.11 -4.02
CA ARG A 388 18.11 -15.38 -4.61
C ARG A 388 19.56 -15.71 -4.20
N LEU A 389 19.99 -16.93 -4.52
CA LEU A 389 21.38 -17.40 -4.31
C LEU A 389 22.45 -16.57 -5.04
N ASP A 390 22.12 -15.99 -6.18
CA ASP A 390 23.02 -15.15 -6.98
C ASP A 390 23.09 -13.69 -6.49
N GLY A 391 22.45 -13.38 -5.34
CA GLY A 391 22.37 -12.03 -4.78
C GLY A 391 21.32 -11.13 -5.41
N ASN A 392 20.69 -11.54 -6.51
CA ASN A 392 19.59 -10.80 -7.14
C ASN A 392 18.29 -11.00 -6.37
N PHE A 393 17.27 -10.19 -6.67
CA PHE A 393 15.93 -10.34 -6.08
C PHE A 393 14.95 -10.96 -7.07
N SER A 394 14.03 -11.78 -6.57
CA SER A 394 12.88 -12.32 -7.31
C SER A 394 11.59 -12.01 -6.55
N TRP A 395 10.49 -11.87 -7.28
CA TRP A 395 9.17 -11.62 -6.71
C TRP A 395 8.38 -12.93 -6.63
N PRO A 396 8.38 -13.68 -5.53
CA PRO A 396 7.49 -14.83 -5.40
C PRO A 396 6.03 -14.36 -5.43
N ALA A 397 5.36 -14.46 -6.58
CA ALA A 397 3.94 -14.18 -6.68
C ALA A 397 3.12 -15.43 -6.28
N PRO A 398 1.94 -15.27 -5.65
CA PRO A 398 0.94 -16.33 -5.47
C PRO A 398 0.68 -17.14 -6.75
N SER A 399 0.68 -16.46 -7.89
CA SER A 399 0.43 -17.03 -9.22
C SER A 399 1.64 -17.73 -9.85
N GLY A 400 2.81 -17.75 -9.21
CA GLY A 400 4.07 -17.90 -9.95
C GLY A 400 4.25 -16.72 -10.92
N THR A 401 5.49 -16.35 -11.25
CA THR A 401 5.79 -14.99 -11.75
C THR A 401 5.29 -14.61 -13.15
N VAL A 402 4.33 -15.30 -13.77
CA VAL A 402 3.89 -15.00 -15.15
C VAL A 402 2.39 -15.25 -15.45
N HIS A 403 1.58 -15.73 -14.49
CA HIS A 403 0.27 -16.32 -14.79
C HIS A 403 -0.96 -15.58 -14.22
N GLY A 404 -0.72 -14.49 -13.49
CA GLY A 404 -1.77 -13.57 -13.01
C GLY A 404 -2.76 -14.14 -11.99
N TRP A 405 -3.68 -13.29 -11.55
CA TRP A 405 -4.69 -13.65 -10.56
C TRP A 405 -5.78 -14.59 -11.08
N LEU A 406 -5.98 -14.68 -12.40
CA LEU A 406 -7.07 -15.49 -12.99
C LEU A 406 -6.76 -17.01 -12.98
N MET A 407 -5.50 -17.39 -13.17
CA MET A 407 -5.13 -18.78 -13.41
C MET A 407 -5.24 -19.62 -12.13
N GLY A 408 -5.90 -20.77 -12.24
CA GLY A 408 -6.17 -21.70 -11.14
C GLY A 408 -5.34 -22.98 -11.24
N THR A 409 -5.96 -24.10 -11.60
CA THR A 409 -5.24 -25.37 -11.82
C THR A 409 -5.79 -26.04 -13.07
N ARG A 410 -5.06 -27.00 -13.64
CA ARG A 410 -5.62 -27.92 -14.65
C ARG A 410 -5.79 -29.34 -14.15
N ASN A 411 -5.33 -29.65 -12.93
CA ASN A 411 -5.42 -31.00 -12.42
C ASN A 411 -6.79 -31.28 -11.81
N ARG A 412 -7.31 -32.46 -12.12
CA ARG A 412 -8.51 -33.02 -11.48
C ARG A 412 -8.14 -33.64 -10.15
N GLY A 413 -9.16 -33.87 -9.32
CA GLY A 413 -8.99 -34.48 -8.02
C GLY A 413 -8.66 -33.47 -6.94
N VAL A 414 -8.30 -33.99 -5.77
CA VAL A 414 -8.03 -33.24 -4.55
C VAL A 414 -6.82 -33.89 -3.87
N VAL A 415 -6.04 -33.12 -3.12
CA VAL A 415 -4.88 -33.65 -2.36
C VAL A 415 -5.37 -34.73 -1.37
N PRO A 416 -4.69 -35.89 -1.23
CA PRO A 416 -3.36 -36.24 -1.75
C PRO A 416 -3.34 -36.80 -3.17
N ASN A 417 -4.45 -36.89 -3.90
CA ASN A 417 -4.49 -37.43 -5.26
C ASN A 417 -4.46 -36.33 -6.33
N LEU A 418 -3.70 -35.27 -6.09
CA LEU A 418 -3.54 -34.14 -6.99
C LEU A 418 -2.05 -33.84 -7.14
N ASN A 419 -1.53 -34.00 -8.36
CA ASN A 419 -0.14 -33.67 -8.66
C ASN A 419 0.02 -32.15 -8.79
N PRO A 420 0.92 -31.48 -8.04
CA PRO A 420 1.18 -30.05 -8.15
C PRO A 420 2.29 -29.72 -9.15
N GLY A 421 2.90 -30.72 -9.78
CA GLY A 421 4.18 -30.58 -10.47
C GLY A 421 4.12 -29.93 -11.85
N ASN A 422 5.28 -29.55 -12.35
CA ASN A 422 5.50 -29.21 -13.77
C ASN A 422 6.42 -30.29 -14.32
N THR A 423 5.82 -31.41 -14.75
CA THR A 423 6.58 -32.46 -15.43
C THR A 423 7.07 -31.92 -16.77
N ALA A 424 8.15 -32.48 -17.31
CA ALA A 424 8.72 -32.08 -18.61
C ALA A 424 7.70 -32.14 -19.77
N GLN A 425 6.53 -32.74 -19.56
CA GLN A 425 5.45 -32.86 -20.53
C GLN A 425 4.14 -32.14 -20.11
N ASN A 426 3.95 -31.72 -18.84
CA ASN A 426 2.72 -31.07 -18.39
C ASN A 426 2.93 -30.15 -17.16
N ASP A 427 2.56 -28.87 -17.32
CA ASP A 427 2.37 -27.93 -16.21
C ASP A 427 1.08 -28.25 -15.45
N GLU A 428 1.18 -28.70 -14.21
CA GLU A 428 0.07 -29.16 -13.37
C GLU A 428 -0.04 -28.37 -12.04
N ARG A 429 0.61 -27.21 -12.00
CA ARG A 429 0.67 -26.34 -10.81
C ARG A 429 -0.71 -25.86 -10.38
N CYS A 430 -0.84 -25.61 -9.07
CA CYS A 430 -1.96 -24.90 -8.50
C CYS A 430 -1.56 -23.45 -8.21
N PHE A 431 -2.12 -22.53 -8.98
CA PHE A 431 -1.80 -21.11 -8.90
C PHE A 431 -2.65 -20.38 -7.86
N ASN A 432 -2.11 -19.27 -7.37
CA ASN A 432 -2.72 -18.40 -6.36
C ASN A 432 -2.90 -19.06 -4.99
N MET A 433 -2.22 -20.19 -4.74
CA MET A 433 -2.21 -20.89 -3.46
C MET A 433 -0.81 -21.38 -3.11
N VAL A 434 -0.57 -21.59 -1.82
CA VAL A 434 0.69 -22.12 -1.31
C VAL A 434 0.45 -23.07 -0.13
N SER A 435 1.37 -24.00 0.05
CA SER A 435 1.50 -24.80 1.27
C SER A 435 2.66 -24.30 2.11
N ILE A 436 2.42 -24.07 3.40
CA ILE A 436 3.41 -23.58 4.35
C ILE A 436 4.45 -24.67 4.61
N ARG A 437 5.67 -24.42 4.14
CA ARG A 437 6.86 -25.24 4.41
C ARG A 437 7.99 -24.45 5.06
N TYR A 438 8.03 -23.14 4.81
CA TYR A 438 9.13 -22.26 5.20
C TYR A 438 8.62 -21.02 5.94
N SER A 439 9.51 -20.43 6.74
CA SER A 439 9.21 -19.24 7.53
C SER A 439 8.87 -18.03 6.66
N PRO A 440 8.12 -17.04 7.19
CA PRO A 440 7.82 -15.83 6.44
C PRO A 440 9.10 -15.11 6.04
N ASN A 441 9.15 -14.61 4.81
CA ASN A 441 10.31 -13.96 4.22
C ASN A 441 11.58 -14.83 4.24
N GLN A 442 11.46 -16.16 4.10
CA GLN A 442 12.61 -17.07 4.04
C GLN A 442 13.57 -16.68 2.90
N GLU A 443 14.82 -16.42 3.26
CA GLU A 443 15.91 -16.14 2.33
C GLU A 443 17.12 -17.06 2.64
N PRO A 444 17.94 -17.41 1.64
CA PRO A 444 17.79 -17.08 0.22
C PRO A 444 16.67 -17.86 -0.48
N PHE A 445 16.07 -17.24 -1.50
CA PHE A 445 15.05 -17.80 -2.37
C PHE A 445 15.67 -18.71 -3.44
N ALA A 446 15.72 -20.01 -3.18
CA ALA A 446 16.29 -20.97 -4.11
C ALA A 446 15.83 -22.41 -3.90
N ASN A 447 15.38 -23.05 -4.98
CA ASN A 447 14.94 -24.43 -4.97
C ASN A 447 16.05 -25.41 -4.56
N GLN A 448 17.31 -25.08 -4.87
CA GLN A 448 18.49 -25.90 -4.57
C GLN A 448 18.75 -26.01 -3.07
N LEU A 449 18.32 -25.02 -2.28
CA LEU A 449 18.46 -25.04 -0.81
C LEU A 449 17.14 -25.37 -0.13
N PHE A 450 16.04 -24.88 -0.70
CA PHE A 450 14.69 -25.02 -0.17
C PHE A 450 13.80 -25.60 -1.27
N PRO A 451 13.66 -26.94 -1.34
CA PRO A 451 12.83 -27.60 -2.35
C PRO A 451 11.38 -27.08 -2.34
N GLY A 452 10.88 -26.71 -3.50
CA GLY A 452 9.58 -26.07 -3.63
C GLY A 452 9.58 -24.55 -3.49
N MET A 453 10.74 -23.89 -3.38
CA MET A 453 10.87 -22.43 -3.49
C MET A 453 11.44 -22.05 -4.87
N GLY A 454 10.65 -21.36 -5.70
CA GLY A 454 11.09 -20.94 -7.02
C GLY A 454 10.12 -19.98 -7.72
N SER A 455 10.67 -19.04 -8.49
CA SER A 455 9.95 -17.91 -9.13
C SER A 455 8.75 -18.38 -9.96
N ASN A 456 8.86 -19.53 -10.61
CA ASN A 456 7.82 -20.09 -11.47
C ASN A 456 7.48 -21.54 -11.14
N GLN A 457 7.88 -22.06 -9.97
CA GLN A 457 7.69 -23.48 -9.63
C GLN A 457 7.18 -23.68 -8.21
N GLY A 458 7.36 -22.69 -7.32
CA GLY A 458 7.27 -22.97 -5.90
C GLY A 458 5.87 -23.02 -5.32
N ALA A 459 5.28 -24.20 -5.28
CA ALA A 459 4.10 -24.52 -4.46
C ALA A 459 4.33 -24.26 -2.95
N ASN A 460 5.60 -24.13 -2.56
CA ASN A 460 6.03 -23.84 -1.19
C ASN A 460 6.76 -22.50 -1.06
N ASN A 461 6.55 -21.57 -2.00
CA ASN A 461 7.06 -20.21 -1.82
C ASN A 461 6.57 -19.65 -0.46
N PRO A 462 7.47 -19.10 0.38
CA PRO A 462 7.08 -18.60 1.69
C PRO A 462 6.16 -17.40 1.53
N LEU A 463 5.33 -17.16 2.55
CA LEU A 463 4.67 -15.88 2.69
C LEU A 463 5.73 -14.77 2.72
N SER A 464 5.48 -13.68 2.02
CA SER A 464 6.46 -12.61 1.86
C SER A 464 5.81 -11.23 1.91
N SER A 465 6.52 -10.26 2.48
CA SER A 465 6.09 -8.86 2.41
C SER A 465 7.28 -7.90 2.47
N LEU A 466 7.05 -6.66 2.06
CA LEU A 466 7.99 -5.56 2.31
C LEU A 466 7.73 -4.83 3.64
N HIS A 467 6.75 -5.27 4.42
CA HIS A 467 6.54 -4.76 5.76
C HIS A 467 7.69 -5.17 6.67
N THR A 468 8.13 -4.24 7.53
CA THR A 468 9.19 -4.54 8.49
C THR A 468 8.74 -5.63 9.47
N GLY A 469 9.48 -6.74 9.48
CA GLY A 469 9.43 -7.76 10.54
C GLY A 469 8.38 -8.86 10.38
N GLY A 470 7.66 -8.96 9.27
CA GLY A 470 6.59 -9.96 9.15
C GLY A 470 5.71 -9.86 7.93
N VAL A 471 4.58 -10.57 7.98
CA VAL A 471 3.55 -10.63 6.92
C VAL A 471 2.16 -10.51 7.53
N GLN A 472 1.17 -10.04 6.75
CA GLN A 472 -0.22 -10.13 7.18
C GLN A 472 -0.85 -11.47 6.76
N ILE A 473 -1.68 -12.03 7.63
CA ILE A 473 -2.49 -13.21 7.34
C ILE A 473 -3.96 -12.93 7.64
N LEU A 474 -4.85 -13.56 6.88
CA LEU A 474 -6.28 -13.61 7.14
C LEU A 474 -6.61 -14.97 7.77
N LEU A 475 -7.34 -14.94 8.87
CA LEU A 475 -7.89 -16.12 9.54
C LEU A 475 -9.30 -16.42 9.01
N CYS A 476 -9.76 -17.65 9.22
CA CYS A 476 -11.06 -18.14 8.70
C CYS A 476 -12.28 -17.46 9.33
N ASP A 477 -12.13 -16.78 10.46
CA ASP A 477 -13.14 -15.91 11.07
C ASP A 477 -13.17 -14.49 10.46
N GLY A 478 -12.37 -14.26 9.41
CA GLY A 478 -12.21 -12.98 8.76
C GLY A 478 -11.29 -12.02 9.52
N SER A 479 -10.71 -12.39 10.65
CA SER A 479 -9.74 -11.57 11.39
C SER A 479 -8.38 -11.52 10.67
N VAL A 480 -7.67 -10.40 10.79
CA VAL A 480 -6.35 -10.22 10.14
C VAL A 480 -5.31 -9.98 11.21
N ARG A 481 -4.29 -10.82 11.22
CA ARG A 481 -3.17 -10.79 12.17
C ARG A 481 -1.87 -10.57 11.44
N PHE A 482 -0.92 -9.94 12.12
CA PHE A 482 0.44 -9.80 11.63
C PHE A 482 1.31 -10.86 12.27
N ILE A 483 2.06 -11.58 11.45
CA ILE A 483 2.93 -12.67 11.86
C ILE A 483 4.38 -12.25 11.72
N SER A 484 5.15 -12.42 12.79
CA SER A 484 6.58 -12.10 12.83
C SER A 484 7.41 -13.07 11.97
N ASN A 485 8.46 -12.56 11.34
CA ASN A 485 9.48 -13.39 10.67
C ASN A 485 10.17 -14.38 11.64
N ASN A 486 10.16 -14.05 12.95
CA ASN A 486 10.78 -14.86 13.99
C ASN A 486 9.81 -15.85 14.65
N MET A 487 8.58 -15.96 14.14
CA MET A 487 7.62 -16.96 14.63
C MET A 487 8.20 -18.36 14.45
N HIS A 488 7.97 -19.23 15.44
CA HIS A 488 8.36 -20.62 15.33
C HIS A 488 7.62 -21.28 14.16
N LEU A 489 8.35 -21.95 13.27
CA LEU A 489 7.78 -22.49 12.04
C LEU A 489 6.64 -23.49 12.30
N GLU A 490 6.74 -24.30 13.35
CA GLU A 490 5.67 -25.22 13.74
C GLU A 490 4.36 -24.49 14.10
N THR A 491 4.45 -23.34 14.77
CA THR A 491 3.27 -22.52 15.06
C THR A 491 2.63 -22.03 13.77
N LEU A 492 3.43 -21.58 12.80
CA LEU A 492 2.91 -21.18 11.50
C LEU A 492 2.25 -22.36 10.75
N LYS A 493 2.82 -23.56 10.84
CA LYS A 493 2.25 -24.77 10.21
C LYS A 493 0.93 -25.20 10.85
N GLN A 494 0.83 -25.13 12.18
CA GLN A 494 -0.40 -25.37 12.93
C GLN A 494 -1.49 -24.38 12.49
N LEU A 495 -1.16 -23.09 12.39
CA LEU A 495 -2.09 -22.10 11.86
C LEU A 495 -2.55 -22.40 10.42
N ALA A 496 -1.70 -23.05 9.60
CA ALA A 496 -2.04 -23.39 8.22
C ALA A 496 -2.98 -24.60 8.11
N THR A 497 -3.13 -25.37 9.18
CA THR A 497 -3.89 -26.62 9.21
C THR A 497 -5.21 -26.39 9.94
N ARG A 498 -6.28 -27.01 9.46
CA ARG A 498 -7.64 -26.71 9.93
C ARG A 498 -8.15 -27.67 11.02
N ASP A 499 -7.55 -28.84 11.13
CA ASP A 499 -8.06 -29.99 11.89
C ASP A 499 -6.96 -30.93 12.45
N ASP A 500 -5.83 -30.39 12.88
CA ASP A 500 -4.76 -31.15 13.55
C ASP A 500 -4.99 -31.35 15.06
N GLY A 501 -6.08 -30.78 15.61
CA GLY A 501 -6.48 -30.87 17.01
C GLY A 501 -5.70 -29.95 17.94
N ARG A 502 -4.76 -29.14 17.43
CA ARG A 502 -3.91 -28.26 18.23
C ARG A 502 -4.42 -26.83 18.18
N VAL A 503 -5.39 -26.55 19.05
CA VAL A 503 -5.91 -25.19 19.22
C VAL A 503 -4.82 -24.27 19.78
N MET A 504 -4.45 -23.27 19.00
CA MET A 504 -3.40 -22.32 19.36
C MET A 504 -3.89 -21.27 20.37
N GLY A 505 -3.02 -20.92 21.32
CA GLY A 505 -3.20 -19.80 22.24
C GLY A 505 -2.84 -18.45 21.61
N GLU A 506 -2.40 -17.48 22.41
CA GLU A 506 -1.78 -16.25 21.87
C GLU A 506 -0.35 -16.53 21.37
N TYR A 507 0.02 -15.94 20.23
CA TYR A 507 1.28 -16.16 19.53
C TYR A 507 1.80 -14.90 18.84
#